data_AF-A0A914Y9L5-F1
#
_entry.id   AF-A0A914Y9L5-F1
#
_cell.length_a   1.000
_cell.length_b   1.000
_cell.length_c   1.000
_cell.angle_alpha   90.00
_cell.angle_beta   90.00
_cell.angle_gamma   90.00
#
_symmetry.space_group_name_H-M   'P 1'
#
loop_
_entity.id
_entity.type
_entity.pdbx_description
1 polymer ?
#
loop_
_entity_poly.entity_id
_entity_poly.type
_entity_poly.pdbx_seq_one_letter_code
_entity_poly.pdbx_strand_id
1 'polypeptide(L)'
;MLPDSQHGFAPVIHGIARGTAQVSVKQNGYDVYQTTVPPGPFTIDDINSAANGGDLQVTIKEADGSIQTLYVPYSSVPVLQRAGYTRYALAMGEYRSGNNLQSSPKFIQGSLMHGLEGNWTPYGGMQIAEDYQAFNLGIGKDLGLFGAFSFDITQANTTLADGTRHSGQSVKSVYSKSFYQTGTNI
;
A
#
# COMPACT_ATOMS: atom_id res chain seq x y z
N MET A 1 -11.50 12.41 4.46
CA MET A 1 -11.61 12.04 3.03
C MET A 1 -10.33 12.48 2.37
N LEU A 2 -9.64 11.56 1.68
CA LEU A 2 -8.44 11.89 0.91
C LEU A 2 -8.85 12.29 -0.51
N PRO A 3 -8.11 13.20 -1.19
CA PRO A 3 -8.26 13.43 -2.62
C PRO A 3 -8.08 12.12 -3.41
N ASP A 4 -8.76 11.98 -4.56
CA ASP A 4 -8.64 10.79 -5.43
C ASP A 4 -7.19 10.51 -5.85
N SER A 5 -6.35 11.54 -5.93
CA SER A 5 -4.90 11.42 -6.19
C SER A 5 -4.06 10.84 -5.06
N GLN A 6 -4.66 10.65 -3.88
CA GLN A 6 -4.04 10.04 -2.70
C GLN A 6 -4.70 8.71 -2.32
N HIS A 7 -5.61 8.18 -3.17
CA HIS A 7 -6.17 6.85 -3.01
C HIS A 7 -5.24 5.79 -3.61
N GLY A 8 -4.87 4.79 -2.80
CA GLY A 8 -3.97 3.70 -3.20
C GLY A 8 -2.49 3.95 -2.84
N PHE A 9 -1.64 2.97 -3.09
CA PHE A 9 -0.20 3.13 -2.92
C PHE A 9 0.39 3.75 -4.18
N ALA A 10 1.15 4.82 -4.05
CA ALA A 10 2.08 5.31 -5.05
C ALA A 10 3.33 5.81 -4.32
N PRO A 11 4.55 5.61 -4.86
CA PRO A 11 5.76 6.02 -4.18
C PRO A 11 5.78 7.55 -4.01
N VAL A 12 6.38 8.03 -2.92
CA VAL A 12 6.67 9.47 -2.74
C VAL A 12 7.97 9.75 -3.45
N ILE A 13 7.98 10.76 -4.31
CA ILE A 13 9.17 11.13 -5.08
C ILE A 13 9.84 12.29 -4.37
N HIS A 14 11.08 12.06 -3.92
CA HIS A 14 11.95 13.09 -3.37
C HIS A 14 12.97 13.52 -4.42
N GLY A 15 13.16 14.83 -4.57
CA GLY A 15 14.13 15.40 -5.50
C GLY A 15 14.67 16.75 -5.03
N ILE A 16 15.73 17.24 -5.69
CA ILE A 16 16.29 18.56 -5.45
C ILE A 16 16.39 19.27 -6.81
N ALA A 17 15.73 20.40 -6.94
CA ALA A 17 15.85 21.30 -8.09
C ALA A 17 16.93 22.36 -7.81
N ARG A 18 17.83 22.58 -8.76
CA ARG A 18 18.90 23.60 -8.65
C ARG A 18 18.35 25.01 -8.87
N GLY A 19 17.33 25.15 -9.70
CA GLY A 19 16.60 26.39 -9.96
C GLY A 19 15.10 26.13 -10.04
N THR A 20 14.36 27.03 -10.69
CA THR A 20 12.96 26.75 -11.03
C THR A 20 12.94 25.65 -12.08
N ALA A 21 12.29 24.53 -11.74
CA ALA A 21 12.29 23.34 -12.60
C ALA A 21 10.87 22.87 -12.89
N GLN A 22 10.66 22.36 -14.09
CA GLN A 22 9.47 21.62 -14.45
C GLN A 22 9.72 20.13 -14.19
N VAL A 23 8.89 19.51 -13.36
CA VAL A 23 8.94 18.08 -13.07
C VAL A 23 7.80 17.39 -13.80
N SER A 24 8.13 16.47 -14.70
CA SER A 24 7.16 15.56 -15.33
C SER A 24 7.41 14.12 -14.87
N VAL A 25 6.34 13.37 -14.66
CA VAL A 25 6.38 11.96 -14.31
C VAL A 25 5.66 11.19 -15.41
N LYS A 26 6.37 10.23 -16.01
CA LYS A 26 5.85 9.31 -16.99
C LYS A 26 5.68 7.93 -16.40
N GLN A 27 4.59 7.27 -16.75
CA GLN A 27 4.36 5.86 -16.44
C GLN A 27 3.89 5.18 -17.72
N ASN A 28 4.58 4.11 -18.12
CA ASN A 28 4.25 3.31 -19.31
C ASN A 28 4.35 4.15 -20.60
N GLY A 29 5.23 5.16 -20.60
CA GLY A 29 5.40 6.09 -21.72
C GLY A 29 4.38 7.24 -21.77
N TYR A 30 3.38 7.27 -20.90
CA TYR A 30 2.38 8.33 -20.81
C TYR A 30 2.72 9.31 -19.67
N ASP A 31 2.51 10.61 -19.89
CA ASP A 31 2.65 11.63 -18.83
C ASP A 31 1.48 11.48 -17.83
N VAL A 32 1.80 11.10 -16.60
CA VAL A 32 0.82 10.90 -15.50
C VAL A 32 0.80 12.06 -14.52
N TYR A 33 1.84 12.88 -14.50
CA TYR A 33 1.93 14.04 -13.62
C TYR A 33 2.87 15.09 -14.23
N GLN A 34 2.53 16.36 -14.08
CA GLN A 34 3.39 17.47 -14.50
C GLN A 34 3.15 18.68 -13.61
N THR A 35 4.21 19.19 -13.00
CA THR A 35 4.16 20.39 -12.15
C THR A 35 5.43 21.23 -12.30
N THR A 36 5.39 22.46 -11.79
CA THR A 36 6.58 23.32 -11.69
C THR A 36 6.92 23.50 -10.23
N VAL A 37 8.18 23.24 -9.87
CA VAL A 37 8.68 23.34 -8.49
C VAL A 37 9.65 24.52 -8.36
N PRO A 38 9.67 25.19 -7.19
CA PRO A 38 10.66 26.22 -6.90
C PRO A 38 12.07 25.60 -6.68
N PRO A 39 13.13 26.43 -6.70
CA PRO A 39 14.48 25.99 -6.36
C PRO A 39 14.54 25.38 -4.95
N GLY A 40 15.21 24.23 -4.83
CA GLY A 40 15.40 23.53 -3.55
C GLY A 40 14.84 22.10 -3.52
N PRO A 41 14.79 21.47 -2.34
CA PRO A 41 14.22 20.15 -2.17
C PRO A 41 12.70 20.18 -2.39
N PHE A 42 12.17 19.17 -3.07
CA PHE A 42 10.75 19.01 -3.31
C PHE A 42 10.29 17.57 -3.09
N THR A 43 9.00 17.43 -2.81
CA THR A 43 8.32 16.15 -2.60
C THR A 43 7.06 16.11 -3.45
N ILE A 44 6.87 15.01 -4.18
CA ILE A 44 5.63 14.75 -4.95
C ILE A 44 4.94 13.55 -4.32
N ASP A 45 3.78 13.78 -3.72
CA ASP A 45 2.96 12.82 -2.97
C ASP A 45 1.49 12.78 -3.43
N ASP A 46 1.21 13.30 -4.63
CA ASP A 46 -0.12 13.47 -5.23
C ASP A 46 -0.23 12.80 -6.62
N ILE A 47 0.62 11.81 -6.89
CA ILE A 47 0.54 10.99 -8.10
C ILE A 47 -0.61 9.99 -7.97
N ASN A 48 -1.53 10.01 -8.94
CA ASN A 48 -2.63 9.03 -9.06
C ASN A 48 -2.09 7.60 -9.11
N SER A 49 -2.62 6.72 -8.26
CA SER A 49 -2.23 5.30 -8.21
C SER A 49 -2.74 4.54 -9.44
N ALA A 50 -1.87 4.19 -10.38
CA ALA A 50 -2.23 3.23 -11.41
C ALA A 50 -2.34 1.82 -10.80
N ALA A 51 -3.49 1.17 -10.99
CA ALA A 51 -3.84 -0.11 -10.36
C ALA A 51 -2.92 -1.29 -10.73
N ASN A 52 -2.11 -1.17 -11.79
CA ASN A 52 -1.35 -2.28 -12.39
C ASN A 52 0.17 -2.17 -12.21
N GLY A 53 0.67 -1.26 -11.38
CA GLY A 53 2.12 -1.07 -11.20
C GLY A 53 2.79 -0.38 -12.39
N GLY A 54 4.10 -0.19 -12.29
CA GLY A 54 4.96 0.29 -13.37
C GLY A 54 5.88 1.47 -13.06
N ASP A 55 7.16 1.34 -13.42
CA ASP A 55 8.22 2.32 -13.12
C ASP A 55 7.82 3.75 -13.53
N LEU A 56 7.97 4.68 -12.59
CA LEU A 56 7.78 6.10 -12.79
C LEU A 56 9.08 6.71 -13.30
N GLN A 57 9.07 7.21 -14.53
CA GLN A 57 10.16 8.00 -15.09
C GLN A 57 9.93 9.47 -14.74
N VAL A 58 10.71 9.97 -13.79
CA VAL A 58 10.70 11.37 -13.36
C VAL A 58 11.71 12.15 -14.19
N THR A 59 11.28 13.22 -14.83
CA THR A 59 12.13 14.13 -15.59
C THR A 59 12.05 15.51 -14.96
N ILE A 60 13.19 16.02 -14.50
CA ILE A 60 13.34 17.35 -13.93
C ILE A 60 14.04 18.20 -14.99
N LYS A 61 13.31 19.14 -15.58
CA LYS A 61 13.83 20.10 -16.55
C LYS A 61 14.05 21.44 -15.87
N GLU A 62 15.31 21.81 -15.69
CA GLU A 62 15.72 23.06 -15.06
C GLU A 62 15.59 24.26 -16.03
N ALA A 63 15.56 25.48 -15.49
CA ALA A 63 15.45 26.70 -16.28
C ALA A 63 16.63 26.93 -17.25
N ASP A 64 17.80 26.35 -16.98
CA ASP A 64 18.98 26.39 -17.85
C ASP A 64 18.91 25.37 -19.00
N GLY A 65 17.83 24.59 -19.08
CA GLY A 65 17.63 23.54 -20.08
C GLY A 65 18.29 22.21 -19.72
N SER A 66 18.98 22.10 -18.58
CA SER A 66 19.49 20.83 -18.10
C SER A 66 18.34 19.91 -17.70
N ILE A 67 18.51 18.61 -17.98
CA ILE A 67 17.48 17.59 -17.75
C ILE A 67 18.08 16.52 -16.86
N GLN A 68 17.39 16.19 -15.77
CA GLN A 68 17.70 15.05 -14.91
C GLN A 68 16.58 14.03 -15.02
N THR A 69 16.90 12.79 -15.39
CA THR A 69 15.93 11.70 -15.45
C THR A 69 16.22 10.70 -14.33
N LEU A 70 15.23 10.43 -13.49
CA LEU A 70 15.26 9.44 -12.42
C LEU A 70 14.17 8.40 -12.69
N TYR A 71 14.48 7.13 -12.44
CA TYR A 71 13.47 6.07 -12.49
C TYR A 71 13.13 5.64 -11.06
N VAL A 72 11.88 5.83 -10.68
CA VAL A 72 11.32 5.37 -9.39
C VAL A 72 10.50 4.12 -9.68
N PRO A 73 11.03 2.92 -9.40
CA PRO A 73 10.29 1.68 -9.60
C PRO A 73 9.02 1.65 -8.75
N TYR A 74 7.94 1.10 -9.30
CA TYR A 74 6.63 1.06 -8.63
C TYR A 74 6.01 -0.32 -8.80
N SER A 75 5.92 -1.05 -7.69
CA SER A 75 5.18 -2.32 -7.59
C SER A 75 4.29 -2.24 -6.34
N SER A 76 2.98 -2.41 -6.50
CA SER A 76 2.04 -2.30 -5.39
C SER A 76 1.54 -3.68 -4.95
N VAL A 77 1.81 -4.05 -3.70
CA VAL A 77 1.06 -5.11 -3.02
C VAL A 77 -0.11 -4.46 -2.28
N PRO A 78 -1.33 -5.04 -2.21
CA PRO A 78 -2.52 -4.39 -1.65
C PRO A 78 -2.41 -3.84 -0.20
N VAL A 79 -1.36 -4.24 0.54
CA VAL A 79 -1.12 -3.83 1.92
C VAL A 79 -0.16 -2.63 2.06
N LEU A 80 0.58 -2.26 1.02
CA LEU A 80 1.53 -1.14 1.10
C LEU A 80 0.80 0.20 1.28
N GLN A 81 1.35 1.06 2.13
CA GLN A 81 0.87 2.42 2.38
C GLN A 81 1.99 3.41 2.09
N ARG A 82 1.61 4.59 1.56
CA ARG A 82 2.55 5.68 1.29
C ARG A 82 3.17 6.17 2.60
N ALA A 83 4.45 6.59 2.57
CA ALA A 83 5.13 7.06 3.78
C ALA A 83 4.35 8.22 4.44
N GLY A 84 4.13 8.13 5.76
CA GLY A 84 3.33 9.08 6.53
C GLY A 84 1.82 8.80 6.53
N TYR A 85 1.32 7.89 5.69
CA TYR A 85 -0.10 7.58 5.60
C TYR A 85 -0.48 6.46 6.56
N THR A 86 -1.57 6.69 7.29
CA THR A 86 -2.14 5.72 8.21
C THR A 86 -3.54 5.35 7.75
N ARG A 87 -3.76 4.06 7.51
CA ARG A 87 -5.08 3.52 7.23
C ARG A 87 -5.53 2.72 8.44
N TYR A 88 -6.66 3.09 9.02
CA TYR A 88 -7.29 2.35 10.10
C TYR A 88 -8.75 2.05 9.76
N ALA A 89 -9.24 0.93 10.25
CA ALA A 89 -10.65 0.58 10.19
C ALA A 89 -11.07 -0.02 11.52
N LEU A 90 -12.22 0.42 12.02
CA LEU A 90 -12.85 -0.11 13.21
C LEU A 90 -14.29 -0.46 12.86
N ALA A 91 -14.69 -1.69 13.17
CA ALA A 91 -16.05 -2.17 13.00
C ALA A 91 -16.49 -2.86 14.29
N MET A 92 -17.73 -2.62 14.70
CA MET A 92 -18.36 -3.30 15.82
C MET A 92 -19.83 -3.52 15.47
N GLY A 93 -20.37 -4.69 15.80
CA GLY A 93 -21.76 -5.00 15.50
C GLY A 93 -22.06 -6.47 15.61
N GLU A 94 -23.14 -6.87 14.96
CA GLU A 94 -23.58 -8.27 14.90
C GLU A 94 -23.28 -8.81 13.50
N TYR A 95 -22.75 -10.04 13.47
CA TYR A 95 -22.53 -10.73 12.22
C TYR A 95 -23.88 -11.07 11.58
N ARG A 96 -24.08 -10.65 10.33
CA ARG A 96 -25.30 -10.94 9.56
C ARG A 96 -24.90 -11.52 8.22
N SER A 97 -25.10 -12.82 8.04
CA SER A 97 -24.81 -13.50 6.76
C SER A 97 -26.01 -13.57 5.81
N GLY A 98 -27.23 -13.33 6.31
CA GLY A 98 -28.47 -13.53 5.55
C GLY A 98 -28.89 -14.99 5.42
N ASN A 99 -28.20 -15.92 6.09
CA ASN A 99 -28.56 -17.33 6.16
C ASN A 99 -29.21 -17.65 7.51
N ASN A 100 -30.44 -18.19 7.50
CA ASN A 100 -31.19 -18.53 8.71
C ASN A 100 -30.57 -19.66 9.56
N LEU A 101 -29.55 -20.33 9.04
CA LEU A 101 -28.82 -21.41 9.73
C LEU A 101 -27.55 -20.92 10.46
N GLN A 102 -27.19 -19.65 10.36
CA GLN A 102 -26.02 -19.09 11.03
C GLN A 102 -26.41 -18.16 12.17
N SER A 103 -25.68 -18.27 13.28
CA SER A 103 -25.84 -17.38 14.42
C SER A 103 -25.41 -15.95 14.06
N SER A 104 -25.88 -14.98 14.84
CA SER A 104 -25.51 -13.57 14.71
C SER A 104 -24.63 -13.10 15.87
N PRO A 105 -23.40 -13.64 16.01
CA PRO A 105 -22.53 -13.27 17.12
C PRO A 105 -22.14 -11.80 17.04
N LYS A 106 -21.97 -11.18 18.21
CA LYS A 106 -21.38 -9.85 18.32
C LYS A 106 -19.88 -9.93 18.05
N PHE A 107 -19.37 -8.98 17.29
CA PHE A 107 -17.96 -8.89 16.98
C PHE A 107 -17.46 -7.44 17.07
N ILE A 108 -16.16 -7.34 17.33
CA ILE A 108 -15.36 -6.14 17.14
C ILE A 108 -14.17 -6.50 16.27
N GLN A 109 -13.88 -5.66 15.29
CA GLN A 109 -12.74 -5.80 14.40
C GLN A 109 -12.02 -4.46 14.29
N GLY A 110 -10.70 -4.52 14.38
CA GLY A 110 -9.82 -3.38 14.17
C GLY A 110 -8.69 -3.75 13.23
N SER A 111 -8.32 -2.86 12.33
CA SER A 111 -7.09 -2.96 11.54
C SER A 111 -6.38 -1.63 11.47
N LEU A 112 -5.06 -1.68 11.41
CA LEU A 112 -4.17 -0.53 11.34
C LEU A 112 -3.02 -0.84 10.41
N MET A 113 -2.75 0.07 9.49
CA MET A 113 -1.63 0.03 8.56
C MET A 113 -0.96 1.39 8.56
N HIS A 114 0.36 1.44 8.59
CA HIS A 114 1.10 2.69 8.61
C HIS A 114 2.29 2.63 7.66
N GLY A 115 2.42 3.60 6.76
CA GLY A 115 3.57 3.72 5.88
C GLY A 115 4.72 4.45 6.57
N LEU A 116 5.86 3.79 6.71
CA LEU A 116 7.10 4.35 7.26
C LEU A 116 8.02 4.85 6.13
N GLU A 117 9.03 5.62 6.51
CA GLU A 117 10.13 5.99 5.61
C GLU A 117 10.85 4.75 5.06
N GLY A 118 11.36 4.84 3.82
CA GLY A 118 12.01 3.72 3.14
C GLY A 118 11.04 2.65 2.60
N ASN A 119 9.78 3.04 2.36
CA ASN A 119 8.71 2.21 1.78
C ASN A 119 8.40 0.93 2.56
N TRP A 120 8.56 0.99 3.89
CA TRP A 120 8.08 -0.06 4.78
C TRP A 120 6.64 0.22 5.18
N THR A 121 5.84 -0.83 5.32
CA THR A 121 4.46 -0.73 5.81
C THR A 121 4.19 -1.82 6.83
N PRO A 122 4.42 -1.57 8.13
CA PRO A 122 3.83 -2.41 9.17
C PRO A 122 2.31 -2.32 9.13
N TYR A 123 1.66 -3.46 9.32
CA TYR A 123 0.23 -3.53 9.51
C TYR A 123 -0.13 -4.62 10.52
N GLY A 124 -1.32 -4.49 11.06
CA GLY A 124 -1.89 -5.50 11.93
C GLY A 124 -3.38 -5.31 12.10
N GLY A 125 -3.99 -6.28 12.75
CA GLY A 125 -5.39 -6.23 13.04
C GLY A 125 -5.80 -7.26 14.08
N MET A 126 -7.01 -7.10 14.57
CA MET A 126 -7.62 -8.04 15.48
C MET A 126 -9.09 -8.17 15.17
N GLN A 127 -9.63 -9.34 15.45
CA GLN A 127 -11.05 -9.62 15.40
C GLN A 127 -11.41 -10.43 16.63
N ILE A 128 -12.36 -9.93 17.41
CA ILE A 128 -12.82 -10.55 18.65
C ILE A 128 -14.33 -10.71 18.55
N ALA A 129 -14.79 -11.93 18.73
CA ALA A 129 -16.19 -12.34 18.81
C ALA A 129 -16.35 -13.35 19.95
N GLU A 130 -17.59 -13.71 20.27
CA GLU A 130 -17.90 -14.66 21.36
C GLU A 130 -17.15 -15.99 21.21
N ASP A 131 -17.17 -16.57 20.02
CA ASP A 131 -16.56 -17.87 19.73
C ASP A 131 -15.30 -17.80 18.84
N TYR A 132 -14.79 -16.61 18.54
CA TYR A 132 -13.66 -16.44 17.63
C TYR A 132 -12.77 -15.26 18.01
N GLN A 133 -11.46 -15.50 18.11
CA GLN A 133 -10.48 -14.47 18.36
C GLN A 133 -9.31 -14.62 17.40
N ALA A 134 -8.98 -13.58 16.66
CA ALA A 134 -7.85 -13.57 15.75
C ALA A 134 -7.01 -12.31 15.89
N PHE A 135 -5.70 -12.47 15.77
CA PHE A 135 -4.72 -11.40 15.76
C PHE A 135 -3.81 -11.57 14.54
N ASN A 136 -3.63 -10.50 13.79
CA ASN A 136 -2.80 -10.43 12.60
C ASN A 136 -1.68 -9.41 12.80
N LEU A 137 -0.49 -9.77 12.35
CA LEU A 137 0.66 -8.88 12.29
C LEU A 137 1.42 -9.13 10.99
N GLY A 138 1.77 -8.06 10.30
CA GLY A 138 2.43 -8.13 9.01
C GLY A 138 3.33 -6.94 8.72
N ILE A 139 4.19 -7.15 7.73
CA ILE A 139 5.08 -6.15 7.17
C ILE A 139 5.02 -6.24 5.64
N GLY A 140 4.91 -5.08 5.00
CA GLY A 140 5.12 -4.91 3.57
C GLY A 140 6.36 -4.07 3.32
N LYS A 141 7.04 -4.33 2.20
CA LYS A 141 8.09 -3.46 1.68
C LYS A 141 8.06 -3.40 0.16
N ASP A 142 8.17 -2.18 -0.35
CA ASP A 142 8.53 -1.96 -1.74
C ASP A 142 10.08 -1.99 -1.89
N LEU A 143 10.58 -2.98 -2.63
CA LEU A 143 12.01 -3.13 -2.94
C LEU A 143 12.39 -2.45 -4.26
N GLY A 144 11.45 -1.77 -4.92
CA GLY A 144 11.69 -1.09 -6.18
C GLY A 144 12.03 -2.06 -7.30
N LEU A 145 13.30 -2.08 -7.74
CA LEU A 145 13.79 -2.93 -8.84
C LEU A 145 13.54 -4.44 -8.61
N PHE A 146 13.45 -4.86 -7.35
CA PHE A 146 13.17 -6.24 -6.99
C PHE A 146 11.68 -6.54 -6.81
N GLY A 147 10.79 -5.58 -7.08
CA GLY A 147 9.35 -5.70 -6.87
C GLY A 147 8.95 -5.29 -5.44
N ALA A 148 7.78 -5.74 -5.01
CA ALA A 148 7.27 -5.52 -3.67
C ALA A 148 6.91 -6.85 -3.01
N PHE A 149 7.12 -6.94 -1.70
CA PHE A 149 6.74 -8.12 -0.93
C PHE A 149 5.93 -7.73 0.31
N SER A 150 5.07 -8.62 0.75
CA SER A 150 4.46 -8.57 2.06
C SER A 150 4.42 -9.94 2.71
N PHE A 151 4.51 -9.93 4.02
CA PHE A 151 4.41 -11.11 4.84
C PHE A 151 3.54 -10.80 6.05
N ASP A 152 2.54 -11.64 6.31
CA ASP A 152 1.77 -11.58 7.55
C ASP A 152 1.49 -12.95 8.14
N ILE A 153 1.34 -12.94 9.45
CA ILE A 153 0.94 -14.08 10.25
C ILE A 153 -0.34 -13.74 11.01
N THR A 154 -1.29 -14.67 10.99
CA THR A 154 -2.54 -14.58 11.73
C THR A 154 -2.63 -15.75 12.70
N GLN A 155 -2.74 -15.46 13.99
CA GLN A 155 -3.09 -16.44 15.01
C GLN A 155 -4.61 -16.36 15.24
N ALA A 156 -5.30 -17.49 15.20
CA ALA A 156 -6.72 -17.58 15.49
C ALA A 156 -7.02 -18.66 16.52
N ASN A 157 -7.92 -18.35 17.44
CA ASN A 157 -8.53 -19.26 18.40
C ASN A 157 -10.03 -19.27 18.14
N THR A 158 -10.58 -20.46 17.90
CA THR A 158 -11.98 -20.65 17.52
C THR A 158 -12.62 -21.68 18.42
N THR A 159 -13.84 -21.42 18.88
CA THR A 159 -14.72 -22.43 19.45
C THR A 159 -15.70 -22.86 18.37
N LEU A 160 -15.71 -24.14 18.01
CA LEU A 160 -16.64 -24.68 17.02
C LEU A 160 -18.02 -24.90 17.63
N ALA A 161 -19.03 -25.12 16.78
CA ALA A 161 -20.41 -25.33 17.22
C ALA A 161 -20.60 -26.59 18.10
N ASP A 162 -19.65 -27.53 18.07
CA ASP A 162 -19.61 -28.71 18.95
C ASP A 162 -18.98 -28.42 20.33
N GLY A 163 -18.58 -27.17 20.58
CA GLY A 163 -17.95 -26.71 21.82
C GLY A 163 -16.44 -26.97 21.91
N THR A 164 -15.83 -27.56 20.86
CA THR A 164 -14.39 -27.82 20.85
C THR A 164 -13.60 -26.56 20.54
N ARG A 165 -12.45 -26.40 21.20
CA ARG A 165 -11.55 -25.26 21.00
C ARG A 165 -10.39 -25.64 20.08
N HIS A 166 -10.20 -24.84 19.05
CA HIS A 166 -9.13 -24.98 18.08
C HIS A 166 -8.27 -23.73 18.06
N SER A 167 -6.95 -23.94 17.97
CA SER A 167 -5.97 -22.88 17.76
C SER A 167 -5.25 -23.17 16.44
N GLY A 168 -5.07 -22.14 15.63
CA GLY A 168 -4.42 -22.26 14.32
C GLY A 168 -3.64 -21.00 13.96
N GLN A 169 -2.63 -21.20 13.11
CA GLN A 169 -1.85 -20.12 12.52
C GLN A 169 -2.01 -20.16 11.01
N SER A 170 -2.13 -18.98 10.41
CA SER A 170 -2.08 -18.79 8.97
C SER A 170 -0.94 -17.84 8.63
N VAL A 171 -0.18 -18.19 7.61
CA VAL A 171 0.91 -17.37 7.10
C VAL A 171 0.60 -17.03 5.65
N LYS A 172 0.73 -15.76 5.29
CA LYS A 172 0.51 -15.27 3.94
C LYS A 172 1.73 -14.48 3.49
N SER A 173 2.25 -14.87 2.33
CA SER A 173 3.30 -14.16 1.63
C SER A 173 2.76 -13.72 0.28
N VAL A 174 2.94 -12.45 -0.05
CA VAL A 174 2.58 -11.90 -1.36
C VAL A 174 3.81 -11.24 -1.95
N TYR A 175 4.08 -11.52 -3.21
CA TYR A 175 5.15 -10.90 -3.97
C TYR A 175 4.55 -10.40 -5.27
N SER A 176 4.90 -9.18 -5.68
CA SER A 176 4.52 -8.65 -6.97
C SER A 176 5.71 -7.94 -7.60
N LYS A 177 5.86 -8.08 -8.92
CA LYS A 177 6.91 -7.41 -9.69
C LYS A 177 6.42 -7.04 -11.09
N SER A 178 6.52 -5.75 -11.39
CA SER A 178 6.31 -5.23 -12.74
C SER A 178 7.63 -5.15 -13.51
N PHE A 179 7.73 -5.84 -14.66
CA PHE A 179 8.88 -5.75 -15.57
C PHE A 179 8.54 -4.86 -16.78
N TYR A 180 9.06 -3.63 -16.79
CA TYR A 180 8.82 -2.67 -17.89
C TYR A 180 9.46 -3.06 -19.21
N GLN A 181 10.67 -3.64 -19.18
CA GLN A 181 11.42 -3.92 -20.40
C GLN A 181 10.82 -5.05 -21.25
N THR A 182 10.04 -5.95 -20.64
CA THR A 182 9.42 -7.10 -21.32
C THR A 182 7.89 -7.07 -21.29
N GLY A 183 7.28 -6.04 -20.70
CA GLY A 183 5.83 -5.93 -20.53
C GLY A 183 5.21 -7.04 -19.67
N THR A 184 5.99 -7.66 -18.78
CA THR A 184 5.54 -8.79 -17.96
C THR A 184 5.14 -8.30 -16.57
N ASN A 185 3.94 -8.65 -16.10
CA ASN A 185 3.46 -8.35 -14.75
C ASN A 185 3.28 -9.65 -13.98
N ILE A 186 3.82 -9.72 -12.75
CA ILE A 186 3.77 -10.90 -11.87
C ILE A 186 3.20 -10.49 -10.52
#